data_AF-A0A0B1SUY3-F1
#
_entry.id   AF-A0A0B1SUY3-F1
#
_cell.length_a   1.000
_cell.length_b   1.000
_cell.length_c   1.000
_cell.angle_alpha   90.00
_cell.angle_beta   90.00
_cell.angle_gamma   90.00
#
_symmetry.space_group_name_H-M   'P 1'
#
loop_
_entity.id
_entity.type
_entity.pdbx_description
1 polymer ?
#
loop_
_entity_poly.entity_id
_entity_poly.type
_entity_poly.pdbx_seq_one_letter_code
_entity_poly.pdbx_strand_id
1 'polypeptide(L)'
;MVEDCTRAEMMRKKKDAEEELDLSNLLTKPSDQLITFLKASRLAALLWYHCCLDMLPSKKRIGDLRGLARYMEVLPLLRDNIVCSGVWCHLIFHRLLHSNQYEAALADPVIYSAVIEQLLLKNLLVDRCVKYQLFKLISQIGFIWGQPHCMTLMRDFDVEFFKSANHPDMDYFIEEYNKLRERIFPKQFEGVMEGPMDQETAARLASVPQVPTPTGAVPPPPVPQYAVFGPNPHHPL
;
A
#
# COMPACT_ATOMS: atom_id res chain seq x y z
N MET A 1 -9.84 -26.84 2.19
CA MET A 1 -10.36 -27.23 3.51
C MET A 1 -9.56 -28.36 4.16
N VAL A 2 -9.45 -29.55 3.56
CA VAL A 2 -8.66 -30.66 4.16
C VAL A 2 -7.20 -30.27 4.30
N GLU A 3 -6.61 -29.74 3.23
CA GLU A 3 -5.23 -29.21 3.26
C GLU A 3 -5.05 -28.13 4.33
N ASP A 4 -6.03 -27.24 4.53
CA ASP A 4 -5.97 -26.19 5.57
C ASP A 4 -6.01 -26.76 6.98
N CYS A 5 -6.88 -27.75 7.23
CA CYS A 5 -6.92 -28.46 8.51
C CYS A 5 -5.59 -29.18 8.79
N THR A 6 -5.03 -29.86 7.78
CA THR A 6 -3.73 -30.51 7.89
C THR A 6 -2.63 -29.50 8.17
N ARG A 7 -2.57 -28.38 7.43
CA ARG A 7 -1.59 -27.31 7.67
C ARG A 7 -1.72 -26.72 9.06
N ALA A 8 -2.93 -26.44 9.53
CA ALA A 8 -3.17 -25.90 10.86
C ALA A 8 -2.67 -26.85 11.96
N GLU A 9 -2.94 -28.15 11.83
CA GLU A 9 -2.45 -29.18 12.75
C GLU A 9 -0.91 -29.30 12.71
N MET A 10 -0.31 -29.30 11.52
CA MET A 10 1.15 -29.36 11.36
C MET A 10 1.84 -28.11 11.93
N MET A 11 1.27 -26.92 11.73
CA MET A 11 1.80 -25.67 12.30
C MET A 11 1.68 -25.62 13.83
N ARG A 12 0.64 -26.23 14.42
CA ARG A 12 0.57 -26.43 15.88
C ARG A 12 1.71 -27.30 16.38
N LYS A 13 1.95 -28.44 15.71
CA LYS A 13 3.04 -29.36 16.05
C LYS A 13 4.43 -28.76 15.84
N LYS A 14 4.61 -27.86 14.87
CA LYS A 14 5.85 -27.08 14.68
C LYS A 14 6.21 -26.25 15.91
N LYS A 15 5.22 -25.76 16.67
CA LYS A 15 5.52 -25.04 17.91
C LYS A 15 6.27 -25.94 18.91
N ASP A 16 6.07 -27.25 18.81
CA ASP A 16 6.65 -28.26 19.70
C ASP A 16 7.92 -28.91 19.10
N ALA A 17 8.27 -28.62 17.85
CA ALA A 17 9.41 -29.21 17.14
C ALA A 17 10.23 -28.12 16.39
N GLU A 18 11.54 -28.06 16.61
CA GLU A 18 12.44 -27.05 16.00
C GLU A 18 12.68 -27.22 14.48
N GLU A 19 11.99 -28.16 13.83
CA GLU A 19 12.18 -28.45 12.41
C GLU A 19 11.38 -27.53 11.48
N GLU A 20 11.97 -27.20 10.33
CA GLU A 20 11.33 -26.45 9.27
C GLU A 20 10.40 -27.37 8.45
N LEU A 21 9.10 -27.29 8.71
CA LEU A 21 8.10 -28.06 7.95
C LEU A 21 7.89 -27.48 6.54
N ASP A 22 8.24 -28.25 5.51
CA ASP A 22 7.81 -27.96 4.14
C ASP A 22 6.33 -28.34 3.94
N LEU A 23 5.48 -27.32 3.87
CA LEU A 23 4.04 -27.47 3.64
C LEU A 23 3.64 -27.07 2.21
N SER A 24 4.59 -26.88 1.30
CA SER A 24 4.34 -26.42 -0.08
C SER A 24 3.34 -27.32 -0.83
N ASN A 25 3.40 -28.63 -0.61
CA ASN A 25 2.51 -29.63 -1.21
C ASN A 25 1.03 -29.52 -0.80
N LEU A 26 0.69 -28.69 0.19
CA LEU A 26 -0.67 -28.50 0.71
C LEU A 26 -1.26 -27.13 0.32
N LEU A 27 -0.80 -26.55 -0.80
CA LEU A 27 -1.24 -25.25 -1.30
C LEU A 27 -1.86 -25.38 -2.70
N THR A 28 -2.66 -26.42 -2.92
CA THR A 28 -3.35 -26.62 -4.20
C THR A 28 -4.23 -25.41 -4.50
N LYS A 29 -4.06 -24.81 -5.69
CA LYS A 29 -4.84 -23.64 -6.08
C LYS A 29 -6.33 -23.98 -6.21
N PRO A 30 -7.23 -23.03 -5.88
CA PRO A 30 -8.66 -23.20 -6.12
C PRO A 30 -8.94 -23.49 -7.60
N SER A 31 -9.75 -24.51 -7.89
CA SER A 31 -10.07 -24.88 -9.26
C SER A 31 -10.99 -23.85 -9.94
N ASP A 32 -10.95 -23.78 -11.27
CA ASP A 32 -11.84 -22.89 -12.04
C ASP A 32 -13.32 -23.20 -11.81
N GLN A 33 -13.66 -24.47 -11.58
CA GLN A 33 -15.01 -24.89 -11.22
C GLN A 33 -15.46 -24.28 -9.89
N LEU A 34 -14.57 -24.30 -8.89
CA LEU A 34 -14.84 -23.67 -7.60
C LEU A 34 -14.99 -22.15 -7.75
N ILE A 35 -14.09 -21.49 -8.48
CA ILE A 35 -14.18 -20.05 -8.73
C ILE A 35 -15.50 -19.69 -9.43
N THR A 36 -15.90 -20.48 -10.43
CA THR A 36 -17.17 -20.31 -11.14
C THR A 36 -18.36 -20.45 -10.19
N PHE A 37 -18.32 -21.45 -9.30
CA PHE A 37 -19.36 -21.63 -8.28
C PHE A 37 -19.42 -20.46 -7.30
N LEU A 38 -18.28 -19.94 -6.85
CA LEU A 38 -18.20 -18.76 -5.95
C LEU A 38 -18.77 -17.50 -6.63
N LYS A 39 -18.50 -17.31 -7.92
CA LYS A 39 -19.08 -16.19 -8.70
C LYS A 39 -20.60 -16.31 -8.80
N ALA A 40 -21.12 -17.53 -9.01
CA ALA A 40 -22.55 -17.79 -9.20
C ALA A 40 -23.36 -17.76 -7.89
N SER A 41 -22.74 -18.06 -6.74
CA SER A 41 -23.44 -18.18 -5.45
C SER A 41 -22.94 -17.17 -4.43
N ARG A 42 -23.83 -16.21 -4.07
CA ARG A 42 -23.58 -15.23 -3.02
C ARG A 42 -23.25 -15.88 -1.66
N LEU A 43 -23.96 -16.96 -1.31
CA LEU A 43 -23.70 -17.67 -0.06
C LEU A 43 -22.31 -18.31 -0.06
N ALA A 44 -21.92 -18.93 -1.18
CA ALA A 44 -20.60 -19.55 -1.30
C ALA A 44 -19.47 -18.51 -1.23
N ALA A 45 -19.64 -17.36 -1.89
CA ALA A 45 -18.70 -16.25 -1.80
C ALA A 45 -18.58 -15.71 -0.36
N LEU A 46 -19.70 -15.57 0.36
CA LEU A 46 -19.69 -15.17 1.78
C LEU A 46 -18.98 -16.17 2.68
N LEU A 47 -19.16 -17.47 2.44
CA LEU A 47 -18.44 -18.52 3.17
C LEU A 47 -16.94 -18.49 2.86
N TRP A 48 -16.56 -18.29 1.60
CA TRP A 48 -15.16 -18.11 1.22
C TRP A 48 -14.53 -16.90 1.90
N TYR A 49 -15.24 -15.77 1.88
CA TYR A 49 -14.84 -14.54 2.55
C TYR A 49 -14.70 -14.73 4.07
N HIS A 50 -15.61 -15.48 4.70
CA HIS A 50 -15.49 -15.84 6.10
C HIS A 50 -14.21 -16.64 6.38
N CYS A 51 -13.84 -17.59 5.51
CA CYS A 51 -12.57 -18.32 5.62
C CYS A 51 -11.35 -17.38 5.53
N CYS A 52 -11.38 -16.38 4.63
CA CYS A 52 -10.34 -15.36 4.56
C CYS A 52 -10.14 -14.66 5.91
N LEU A 53 -11.25 -14.26 6.57
CA LEU A 53 -11.19 -13.57 7.85
C LEU A 53 -10.72 -14.46 9.00
N ASP A 54 -11.16 -15.72 9.02
CA ASP A 54 -10.78 -16.66 10.08
C ASP A 54 -9.29 -17.01 10.04
N MET A 55 -8.67 -17.00 8.86
CA MET A 55 -7.25 -17.27 8.68
C MET A 55 -6.33 -16.08 8.97
N LEU A 56 -6.87 -14.88 9.24
CA LEU A 56 -6.04 -13.75 9.61
C LEU A 56 -5.24 -14.06 10.89
N PRO A 57 -3.96 -13.64 10.97
CA PRO A 57 -3.15 -13.85 12.16
C PRO A 57 -3.82 -13.28 13.41
N SER A 58 -3.77 -14.00 14.52
CA SER A 58 -4.33 -13.53 15.79
C SER A 58 -3.47 -13.97 16.96
N LYS A 59 -3.67 -13.38 18.13
CA LYS A 59 -2.94 -13.80 19.35
C LYS A 59 -3.11 -15.30 19.67
N LYS A 60 -4.21 -15.91 19.21
CA LYS A 60 -4.54 -17.32 19.48
C LYS A 60 -4.16 -18.27 18.34
N ARG A 61 -3.74 -17.77 17.17
CA ARG A 61 -3.49 -18.58 15.97
C ARG A 61 -2.13 -18.26 15.38
N ILE A 62 -1.33 -19.30 15.14
CA ILE A 62 -0.07 -19.19 14.39
C ILE A 62 -0.42 -18.77 12.95
N GLY A 63 0.18 -17.69 12.46
CA GLY A 63 -0.12 -17.14 11.14
C GLY A 63 0.35 -18.07 10.02
N ASP A 64 -0.58 -18.62 9.24
CA ASP A 64 -0.29 -19.31 7.98
C ASP A 64 -0.51 -18.34 6.82
N LEU A 65 0.49 -17.47 6.57
CA LEU A 65 0.39 -16.43 5.54
C LEU A 65 0.27 -17.03 4.13
N ARG A 66 0.90 -18.19 3.87
CA ARG A 66 0.80 -18.86 2.57
C ARG A 66 -0.61 -19.41 2.34
N GLY A 67 -1.22 -20.02 3.36
CA GLY A 67 -2.62 -20.45 3.31
C GLY A 67 -3.58 -19.27 3.14
N LEU A 68 -3.34 -18.17 3.86
CA LEU A 68 -4.10 -16.93 3.74
C LEU A 68 -4.03 -16.35 2.32
N ALA A 69 -2.83 -16.25 1.74
CA ALA A 69 -2.60 -15.73 0.39
C ALA A 69 -3.43 -16.47 -0.67
N ARG A 70 -3.50 -17.82 -0.57
CA ARG A 70 -4.33 -18.66 -1.45
C ARG A 70 -5.82 -18.30 -1.43
N TYR A 71 -6.35 -17.87 -0.30
CA TYR A 71 -7.75 -17.47 -0.22
C TYR A 71 -7.97 -16.04 -0.68
N MET A 72 -7.02 -15.15 -0.35
CA MET A 72 -7.08 -13.74 -0.71
C MET A 72 -6.95 -13.53 -2.22
N GLU A 73 -6.13 -14.33 -2.93
CA GLU A 73 -5.97 -14.24 -4.40
C GLU A 73 -7.28 -14.48 -5.18
N VAL A 74 -8.27 -15.14 -4.56
CA VAL A 74 -9.58 -15.37 -5.17
C VAL A 74 -10.50 -14.16 -5.05
N LEU A 75 -10.33 -13.31 -4.03
CA LEU A 75 -11.24 -12.18 -3.79
C LEU A 75 -11.34 -11.23 -5.00
N PRO A 76 -10.24 -10.83 -5.68
CA PRO A 76 -10.35 -10.01 -6.89
C PRO A 76 -11.15 -10.63 -8.03
N LEU A 77 -11.19 -11.97 -8.11
CA LEU A 77 -11.98 -12.70 -9.11
C LEU A 77 -13.48 -12.61 -8.81
N LEU A 78 -13.85 -12.27 -7.57
CA LEU A 78 -15.22 -12.12 -7.12
C LEU A 78 -15.67 -10.65 -7.06
N ARG A 79 -14.99 -9.73 -7.78
CA ARG A 79 -15.23 -8.27 -7.71
C ARG A 79 -16.69 -7.83 -7.86
N ASP A 80 -17.48 -8.56 -8.65
CA ASP A 80 -18.89 -8.24 -8.92
C ASP A 80 -19.83 -8.77 -7.81
N ASN A 81 -19.27 -9.49 -6.82
CA ASN A 81 -19.98 -10.02 -5.67
C ASN A 81 -19.95 -9.04 -4.49
N ILE A 82 -20.95 -9.12 -3.63
CA ILE A 82 -21.10 -8.25 -2.47
C ILE A 82 -19.92 -8.32 -1.50
N VAL A 83 -19.20 -9.45 -1.46
CA VAL A 83 -18.03 -9.63 -0.56
C VAL A 83 -16.87 -8.70 -0.88
N CYS A 84 -16.87 -8.09 -2.07
CA CYS A 84 -15.81 -7.21 -2.54
C CYS A 84 -16.14 -5.72 -2.45
N SER A 85 -17.33 -5.34 -1.98
CA SER A 85 -17.80 -3.94 -1.94
C SER A 85 -18.54 -3.60 -0.66
N GLY A 86 -18.75 -2.29 -0.44
CA GLY A 86 -19.47 -1.77 0.73
C GLY A 86 -18.90 -2.28 2.06
N VAL A 87 -19.78 -2.63 2.99
CA VAL A 87 -19.42 -3.04 4.37
C VAL A 87 -18.44 -4.22 4.42
N TRP A 88 -18.48 -5.14 3.45
CA TRP A 88 -17.59 -6.30 3.41
C TRP A 88 -16.16 -5.90 3.05
N CYS A 89 -16.01 -4.99 2.08
CA CYS A 89 -14.74 -4.37 1.77
C CYS A 89 -14.14 -3.71 3.04
N HIS A 90 -14.92 -2.92 3.78
CA HIS A 90 -14.46 -2.32 5.04
C HIS A 90 -14.05 -3.34 6.09
N LEU A 91 -14.84 -4.41 6.24
CA LEU A 91 -14.63 -5.41 7.28
C LEU A 91 -13.29 -6.14 7.10
N ILE A 92 -12.89 -6.46 5.86
CA ILE A 92 -11.62 -7.15 5.63
C ILE A 92 -10.43 -6.26 5.97
N PHE A 93 -10.46 -4.97 5.61
CA PHE A 93 -9.39 -4.03 5.99
C PHE A 93 -9.33 -3.82 7.48
N HIS A 94 -10.49 -3.62 8.12
CA HIS A 94 -10.54 -3.49 9.57
C HIS A 94 -9.97 -4.73 10.27
N ARG A 95 -10.37 -5.93 9.85
CA ARG A 95 -9.86 -7.18 10.45
C ARG A 95 -8.38 -7.38 10.19
N LEU A 96 -7.91 -7.04 8.99
CA LEU A 96 -6.50 -7.13 8.63
C LEU A 96 -5.67 -6.17 9.49
N LEU A 97 -6.04 -4.89 9.59
CA LEU A 97 -5.32 -3.91 10.41
C LEU A 97 -5.32 -4.22 11.91
N HIS A 98 -6.37 -4.88 12.41
CA HIS A 98 -6.45 -5.31 13.81
C HIS A 98 -5.89 -6.72 14.05
N SER A 99 -5.28 -7.34 13.04
CA SER A 99 -4.52 -8.59 13.17
C SER A 99 -3.24 -8.35 13.98
N ASN A 100 -2.77 -9.37 14.69
CA ASN A 100 -1.52 -9.33 15.46
C ASN A 100 -0.26 -9.23 14.57
N GLN A 101 -0.37 -9.64 13.30
CA GLN A 101 0.76 -9.70 12.37
C GLN A 101 0.36 -9.12 11.02
N TYR A 102 -0.36 -8.00 11.05
CA TYR A 102 -0.84 -7.34 9.84
C TYR A 102 0.33 -6.86 8.97
N GLU A 103 1.45 -6.46 9.59
CA GLU A 103 2.67 -6.04 8.93
C GLU A 103 3.22 -7.14 8.01
N ALA A 104 3.34 -8.36 8.55
CA ALA A 104 3.84 -9.51 7.81
C ALA A 104 2.86 -9.93 6.69
N ALA A 105 1.55 -9.85 6.95
CA ALA A 105 0.55 -10.12 5.93
C ALA A 105 0.57 -9.10 4.79
N LEU A 106 0.83 -7.82 5.08
CA LEU A 106 0.88 -6.75 4.08
C LEU A 106 2.24 -6.59 3.39
N ALA A 107 3.28 -7.24 3.92
CA ALA A 107 4.55 -7.41 3.23
C ALA A 107 4.53 -8.56 2.20
N ASP A 108 3.55 -9.49 2.31
CA ASP A 108 3.36 -10.55 1.33
C ASP A 108 2.81 -9.96 0.01
N PRO A 109 3.52 -10.12 -1.13
CA PRO A 109 3.11 -9.51 -2.40
C PRO A 109 1.75 -9.99 -2.92
N VAL A 110 1.38 -11.26 -2.65
CA VAL A 110 0.12 -11.85 -3.13
C VAL A 110 -1.04 -11.26 -2.35
N ILE A 111 -0.92 -11.19 -1.02
CA ILE A 111 -1.93 -10.57 -0.16
C ILE A 111 -2.03 -9.08 -0.47
N TYR A 112 -0.89 -8.38 -0.58
CA TYR A 112 -0.86 -6.96 -0.91
C TYR A 112 -1.57 -6.66 -2.24
N SER A 113 -1.23 -7.38 -3.32
CA SER A 113 -1.87 -7.14 -4.62
C SER A 113 -3.36 -7.47 -4.60
N ALA A 114 -3.76 -8.58 -3.98
CA ALA A 114 -5.16 -8.98 -3.93
C ALA A 114 -6.02 -8.01 -3.11
N VAL A 115 -5.53 -7.60 -1.93
CA VAL A 115 -6.32 -6.85 -0.96
C VAL A 115 -6.17 -5.33 -1.16
N ILE A 116 -4.97 -4.83 -1.40
CA ILE A 116 -4.75 -3.40 -1.61
C ILE A 116 -5.10 -3.04 -3.05
N GLU A 117 -4.30 -3.51 -4.00
CA GLU A 117 -4.37 -3.02 -5.38
C GLU A 117 -5.68 -3.39 -6.08
N GLN A 118 -6.14 -4.63 -5.88
CA GLN A 118 -7.26 -5.15 -6.64
C GLN A 118 -8.60 -5.00 -5.92
N LEU A 119 -8.61 -4.88 -4.59
CA LEU A 119 -9.84 -4.76 -3.80
C LEU A 119 -10.02 -3.34 -3.25
N LEU A 120 -9.10 -2.82 -2.43
CA LEU A 120 -9.22 -1.48 -1.83
C LEU A 120 -9.29 -0.41 -2.91
N LEU A 121 -8.26 -0.39 -3.76
CA LEU A 121 -8.04 0.70 -4.68
C LEU A 121 -9.13 0.78 -5.76
N LYS A 122 -9.66 -0.37 -6.20
CA LYS A 122 -10.79 -0.42 -7.14
C LYS A 122 -12.10 0.09 -6.55
N ASN A 123 -12.27 0.02 -5.22
CA ASN A 123 -13.46 0.52 -4.55
C ASN A 123 -13.35 2.02 -4.15
N LEU A 124 -12.17 2.65 -4.25
CA LEU A 124 -11.97 4.06 -3.86
C LEU A 124 -12.84 5.05 -4.63
N LEU A 125 -13.12 4.75 -5.90
CA LEU A 125 -13.93 5.61 -6.76
C LEU A 125 -15.44 5.48 -6.47
N VAL A 126 -15.84 4.38 -5.84
CA VAL A 126 -17.25 4.01 -5.67
C VAL A 126 -17.72 4.24 -4.23
N ASP A 127 -16.83 4.13 -3.25
CA ASP A 127 -17.17 4.20 -1.82
C ASP A 127 -16.27 5.20 -1.08
N ARG A 128 -16.88 6.28 -0.57
CA ARG A 128 -16.18 7.34 0.18
C ARG A 128 -15.58 6.83 1.49
N CYS A 129 -16.19 5.84 2.13
CA CYS A 129 -15.65 5.24 3.34
C CYS A 129 -14.35 4.47 3.04
N VAL A 130 -14.13 4.02 1.80
CA VAL A 130 -12.92 3.26 1.43
C VAL A 130 -11.71 4.19 1.40
N LYS A 131 -11.91 5.46 1.05
CA LYS A 131 -10.89 6.50 1.18
C LYS A 131 -10.40 6.62 2.63
N TYR A 132 -11.33 6.64 3.59
CA TYR A 132 -10.98 6.65 5.01
C TYR A 132 -10.16 5.42 5.43
N GLN A 133 -10.51 4.22 4.96
CA GLN A 133 -9.73 3.01 5.25
C GLN A 133 -8.32 3.08 4.66
N LEU A 134 -8.14 3.64 3.46
CA LEU A 134 -6.82 3.87 2.88
C LEU A 134 -5.98 4.83 3.73
N PHE A 135 -6.56 5.89 4.29
CA PHE A 135 -5.80 6.81 5.15
C PHE A 135 -5.40 6.18 6.48
N LYS A 136 -6.33 5.47 7.12
CA LYS A 136 -6.02 4.69 8.32
C LYS A 136 -4.88 3.71 8.03
N LEU A 137 -4.94 3.03 6.88
CA LEU A 137 -3.90 2.10 6.44
C LEU A 137 -2.55 2.81 6.27
N ILE A 138 -2.47 3.86 5.46
CA ILE A 138 -1.24 4.63 5.22
C ILE A 138 -0.67 5.20 6.53
N SER A 139 -1.51 5.74 7.42
CA SER A 139 -1.10 6.25 8.73
C SER A 139 -0.47 5.16 9.60
N GLN A 140 -1.05 3.96 9.60
CA GLN A 140 -0.59 2.85 10.44
C GLN A 140 0.65 2.15 9.87
N ILE A 141 0.73 1.98 8.54
CA ILE A 141 1.69 1.07 7.91
C ILE A 141 2.61 1.76 6.92
N GLY A 142 2.46 3.06 6.70
CA GLY A 142 3.23 3.82 5.71
C GLY A 142 4.73 3.76 5.95
N PHE A 143 5.17 3.51 7.19
CA PHE A 143 6.58 3.27 7.50
C PHE A 143 7.12 1.97 6.88
N ILE A 144 6.28 0.93 6.72
CA ILE A 144 6.64 -0.37 6.16
C ILE A 144 6.70 -0.30 4.65
N TRP A 145 5.66 0.28 4.06
CA TRP A 145 5.55 0.45 2.61
C TRP A 145 6.57 1.44 2.04
N GLY A 146 7.10 2.30 2.90
CA GLY A 146 8.00 3.36 2.51
C GLY A 146 7.26 4.55 1.93
N GLN A 147 7.87 5.70 2.14
CA GLN A 147 7.35 7.00 1.74
C GLN A 147 7.02 7.08 0.24
N PRO A 148 7.86 6.62 -0.72
CA PRO A 148 7.57 6.75 -2.15
C PRO A 148 6.34 5.97 -2.59
N HIS A 149 6.10 4.80 -1.99
CA HIS A 149 4.98 3.94 -2.33
C HIS A 149 3.65 4.54 -1.88
N CYS A 150 3.59 5.02 -0.63
CA CYS A 150 2.42 5.71 -0.10
C CYS A 150 2.07 6.93 -0.95
N MET A 151 3.08 7.68 -1.41
CA MET A 151 2.89 8.86 -2.26
C MET A 151 2.33 8.51 -3.63
N THR A 152 2.80 7.42 -4.23
CA THR A 152 2.28 6.93 -5.51
C THR A 152 0.80 6.59 -5.37
N LEU A 153 0.43 5.83 -4.33
CA LEU A 153 -0.97 5.54 -4.02
C LEU A 153 -1.79 6.83 -3.82
N MET A 154 -1.29 7.81 -3.06
CA MET A 154 -2.04 9.06 -2.84
C MET A 154 -2.22 9.89 -4.10
N ARG A 155 -1.22 9.92 -4.99
CA ARG A 155 -1.29 10.66 -6.25
C ARG A 155 -2.27 10.00 -7.22
N ASP A 156 -2.20 8.68 -7.36
CA ASP A 156 -2.98 7.96 -8.36
C ASP A 156 -4.50 7.98 -8.05
N PHE A 157 -4.88 8.25 -6.80
CA PHE A 157 -6.27 8.35 -6.36
C PHE A 157 -6.74 9.78 -6.00
N ASP A 158 -6.00 10.79 -6.48
CA ASP A 158 -6.26 12.22 -6.31
C ASP A 158 -6.72 12.59 -4.89
N VAL A 159 -5.81 12.35 -3.95
CA VAL A 159 -6.07 12.61 -2.54
C VAL A 159 -5.65 14.04 -2.19
N GLU A 160 -6.61 14.97 -2.26
CA GLU A 160 -6.45 16.35 -1.78
C GLU A 160 -6.26 16.43 -0.24
N PHE A 161 -5.83 17.60 0.25
CA PHE A 161 -5.74 17.86 1.69
C PHE A 161 -7.13 17.83 2.33
N PHE A 162 -7.36 16.88 3.24
CA PHE A 162 -8.62 16.82 3.97
C PHE A 162 -8.66 17.88 5.07
N LYS A 163 -9.77 18.62 5.13
CA LYS A 163 -9.98 19.68 6.11
C LYS A 163 -10.56 19.16 7.43
N SER A 164 -11.64 18.38 7.38
CA SER A 164 -12.27 17.71 8.52
C SER A 164 -13.42 16.82 8.04
N ALA A 165 -13.75 15.79 8.81
CA ALA A 165 -14.91 14.93 8.65
C ALA A 165 -16.00 15.14 9.72
N ASN A 166 -15.80 16.06 10.69
CA ASN A 166 -16.66 16.25 11.87
C ASN A 166 -16.93 14.93 12.62
N HIS A 167 -15.94 14.04 12.66
CA HIS A 167 -16.01 12.76 13.33
C HIS A 167 -14.67 12.52 14.01
N PRO A 168 -14.61 12.41 15.36
CA PRO A 168 -13.35 12.44 16.11
C PRO A 168 -12.28 11.48 15.59
N ASP A 169 -12.64 10.22 15.34
CA ASP A 169 -11.70 9.23 14.80
C ASP A 169 -11.23 9.56 13.39
N MET A 170 -12.11 10.09 12.55
CA MET A 170 -11.73 10.44 11.18
C MET A 170 -10.84 11.66 11.15
N ASP A 171 -11.13 12.65 11.97
CA ASP A 171 -10.31 13.85 12.11
C ASP A 171 -8.90 13.50 12.60
N TYR A 172 -8.75 12.54 13.52
CA TYR A 172 -7.44 12.03 13.95
C TYR A 172 -6.62 11.43 12.80
N PHE A 173 -7.19 10.50 12.01
CA PHE A 173 -6.44 9.90 10.89
C PHE A 173 -6.19 10.89 9.74
N ILE A 174 -7.08 11.85 9.53
CA ILE A 174 -6.86 12.98 8.63
C ILE A 174 -5.66 13.81 9.10
N GLU A 175 -5.54 14.09 10.39
CA GLU A 175 -4.42 14.84 10.96
C GLU A 175 -3.08 14.10 10.79
N GLU A 176 -3.02 12.81 11.13
CA GLU A 176 -1.81 11.99 10.95
C GLU A 176 -1.42 11.88 9.47
N TYR A 177 -2.41 11.74 8.59
CA TYR A 177 -2.22 11.80 7.15
C TYR A 177 -1.63 13.14 6.71
N ASN A 178 -2.20 14.26 7.17
CA ASN A 178 -1.75 15.60 6.82
C ASN A 178 -0.33 15.87 7.32
N LYS A 179 0.02 15.41 8.52
CA LYS A 179 1.41 15.44 9.04
C LYS A 179 2.36 14.66 8.16
N LEU A 180 1.98 13.46 7.74
CA LEU A 180 2.77 12.66 6.81
C LEU A 180 2.94 13.40 5.47
N ARG A 181 1.86 13.96 4.92
CA ARG A 181 1.89 14.73 3.66
C ARG A 181 2.76 15.97 3.77
N GLU A 182 2.66 16.75 4.86
CA GLU A 182 3.46 17.96 5.10
C GLU A 182 4.94 17.66 5.31
N ARG A 183 5.29 16.54 5.95
CA ARG A 183 6.68 16.08 6.08
C ARG A 183 7.33 15.79 4.72
N ILE A 184 6.53 15.46 3.71
CA ILE A 184 6.98 15.00 2.39
C ILE A 184 6.91 16.12 1.35
N PHE A 185 5.85 16.91 1.40
CA PHE A 185 5.69 18.18 0.70
C PHE A 185 5.67 19.30 1.73
N PRO A 186 6.83 19.72 2.29
CA PRO A 186 6.86 20.98 3.00
C PRO A 186 6.30 22.02 2.05
N LYS A 187 5.27 22.77 2.48
CA LYS A 187 4.72 23.87 1.69
C LYS A 187 5.92 24.67 1.20
N GLN A 188 6.08 24.82 -0.10
CA GLN A 188 6.98 25.83 -0.60
C GLN A 188 6.50 27.12 0.05
N PHE A 189 7.38 27.79 0.79
CA PHE A 189 7.10 29.10 1.35
C PHE A 189 6.73 30.02 0.18
N GLU A 190 5.44 30.15 -0.12
CA GLU A 190 4.93 31.26 -0.90
C GLU A 190 5.19 32.49 -0.05
N GLY A 191 6.05 33.36 -0.58
CA GLY A 191 6.57 34.52 0.11
C GLY A 191 5.43 35.37 0.66
N VAL A 192 5.54 35.70 1.95
CA VAL A 192 4.87 36.87 2.50
C VAL A 192 5.59 38.09 1.91
N MET A 193 5.16 38.50 0.72
CA MET A 193 5.36 39.84 0.23
C MET A 193 4.01 40.53 0.35
N GLU A 194 3.78 41.21 1.48
CA GLU A 194 2.90 42.38 1.58
C GLU A 194 3.03 43.02 2.96
N GLY A 195 3.62 44.23 3.00
CA GLY A 195 3.75 45.10 4.17
C GLY A 195 4.66 46.28 3.82
N PRO A 196 4.25 47.54 4.05
CA PRO A 196 4.56 48.66 3.17
C PRO A 196 5.99 49.21 3.31
N MET A 197 6.40 49.87 2.22
CA MET A 197 7.59 50.71 2.08
C MET A 197 7.81 51.62 3.30
N ASP A 198 8.81 51.32 4.12
CA ASP A 198 9.44 52.32 5.00
C ASP A 198 10.81 52.69 4.46
N GLN A 199 10.90 53.96 4.11
CA GLN A 199 11.93 54.62 3.34
C GLN A 199 13.11 54.99 4.24
N GLU A 200 13.93 54.03 4.70
CA GLU A 200 15.10 54.41 5.53
C GLU A 200 16.32 53.47 5.51
N THR A 201 16.54 52.69 4.45
CA THR A 201 17.75 51.82 4.37
C THR A 201 18.53 51.87 3.07
N ALA A 202 18.31 52.89 2.23
CA ALA A 202 19.05 53.09 0.98
C ALA A 202 20.46 53.72 1.14
N ALA A 203 20.90 54.05 2.36
CA ALA A 203 22.13 54.83 2.58
C ALA A 203 23.34 54.04 3.11
N ARG A 204 23.30 52.70 3.21
CA ARG A 204 24.41 51.92 3.80
C ARG A 204 25.01 50.80 2.93
N LEU A 205 24.79 50.82 1.62
CA LEU A 205 25.41 49.85 0.69
C LEU A 205 26.42 50.45 -0.30
N ALA A 206 26.79 51.72 -0.15
CA ALA A 206 27.89 52.32 -0.91
C ALA A 206 29.23 52.20 -0.15
N SER A 207 29.72 50.98 0.06
CA SER A 207 31.14 50.75 0.37
C SER A 207 31.52 49.30 0.07
N VAL A 208 31.78 49.03 -1.21
CA VAL A 208 32.53 47.84 -1.65
C VAL A 208 34.02 48.16 -1.53
N PRO A 209 34.82 47.24 -0.96
CA PRO A 209 36.10 46.92 -1.59
C PRO A 209 36.16 45.47 -2.07
N GLN A 210 36.63 45.31 -3.31
CA GLN A 210 36.92 44.05 -4.01
C GLN A 210 38.08 43.26 -3.39
N VAL A 211 38.01 41.92 -3.44
CA VAL A 211 39.15 40.99 -3.30
C VAL A 211 38.89 39.75 -4.21
N PRO A 212 39.92 39.12 -4.84
CA PRO A 212 39.86 38.67 -6.23
C PRO A 212 39.55 37.18 -6.48
N THR A 213 39.25 36.87 -7.74
CA THR A 213 39.10 35.54 -8.36
C THR A 213 40.39 34.70 -8.36
N PRO A 214 40.31 33.38 -8.14
CA PRO A 214 41.26 32.43 -8.68
C PRO A 214 40.67 31.68 -9.89
N THR A 215 41.40 31.79 -10.99
CA THR A 215 41.34 30.99 -12.21
C THR A 215 41.55 29.50 -11.94
N GLY A 216 40.71 28.65 -12.53
CA GLY A 216 40.91 27.20 -12.57
C GLY A 216 39.80 26.52 -13.35
N ALA A 217 39.94 26.46 -14.68
CA ALA A 217 39.04 25.73 -15.56
C ALA A 217 39.20 24.21 -15.36
N VAL A 218 38.09 23.51 -15.13
CA VAL A 218 38.01 22.05 -15.28
C VAL A 218 36.88 21.77 -16.27
N PRO A 219 37.13 21.08 -17.40
CA PRO A 219 36.09 20.77 -18.38
C PRO A 219 35.15 19.67 -17.87
N PRO A 220 33.87 19.66 -18.31
CA PRO A 220 32.90 18.65 -17.91
C PRO A 220 33.23 17.27 -18.51
N PRO A 221 32.93 16.16 -17.83
CA PRO A 221 33.13 14.81 -18.34
C PRO A 221 32.16 14.49 -19.50
N PRO A 222 32.57 13.62 -20.45
CA PRO A 222 31.78 13.32 -21.64
C PRO A 222 30.54 12.45 -21.34
N VAL A 223 29.47 12.76 -22.08
CA VAL A 223 28.17 12.08 -22.04
C VAL A 223 28.28 10.67 -22.65
N PRO A 224 27.81 9.59 -21.99
CA PRO A 224 27.72 8.28 -22.60
C PRO A 224 26.63 8.27 -23.70
N GLN A 225 27.06 8.08 -24.95
CA GLN A 225 26.18 7.78 -26.07
C GLN A 225 25.69 6.33 -25.95
N TYR A 226 24.42 6.13 -25.62
CA TYR A 226 23.78 4.81 -25.78
C TYR A 226 23.41 4.61 -27.25
N ALA A 227 24.00 3.57 -27.85
CA ALA A 227 23.71 3.17 -29.22
C ALA A 227 22.26 2.72 -29.37
N VAL A 228 21.54 3.39 -30.26
CA VAL A 228 20.25 2.97 -30.80
C VAL A 228 20.50 1.80 -31.75
N PHE A 229 19.99 0.61 -31.42
CA PHE A 229 19.81 -0.45 -32.42
C PHE A 229 18.33 -0.78 -32.53
N GLY A 230 17.78 -0.42 -33.69
CA GLY A 230 16.48 -0.86 -34.21
C GLY A 230 16.53 -2.30 -34.76
N PRO A 231 15.44 -2.75 -35.41
CA PRO A 231 14.91 -4.10 -35.19
C PRO A 231 15.26 -5.16 -36.27
N ASN A 232 15.05 -6.43 -35.85
CA ASN A 232 14.65 -7.61 -36.64
C ASN A 232 15.72 -8.35 -37.50
N PRO A 233 15.44 -9.58 -38.00
CA PRO A 233 14.80 -10.78 -37.39
C PRO A 233 15.68 -12.05 -37.62
N HIS A 234 15.17 -13.23 -37.23
CA HIS A 234 15.41 -14.58 -37.80
C HIS A 234 15.79 -15.70 -36.81
N HIS A 235 14.84 -16.63 -36.62
CA HIS A 235 15.05 -18.07 -36.48
C HIS A 235 15.67 -18.65 -37.77
N PRO A 236 16.42 -19.78 -37.73
CA PRO A 236 15.78 -21.10 -37.82
C PRO A 236 16.48 -22.27 -37.09
N LEU A 237 15.64 -23.30 -36.86
CA LEU A 237 15.86 -24.75 -36.64
C LEU A 237 16.79 -25.20 -35.50
#